data_AF-A0AAW6ESX3-F1
#
_entry.id   AF-A0AAW6ESX3-F1
#
_cell.length_a   1.000
_cell.length_b   1.000
_cell.length_c   1.000
_cell.angle_alpha   90.00
_cell.angle_beta   90.00
_cell.angle_gamma   90.00
#
_symmetry.space_group_name_H-M   'P 1'
#
loop_
_entity.id
_entity.type
_entity.pdbx_description
1 polymer ?
#
loop_
_entity_poly.entity_id
_entity_poly.type
_entity_poly.pdbx_seq_one_letter_code
_entity_poly.pdbx_strand_id
1 'polypeptide(L)'
;MRKITDFIKKKEKEVNLPFGSDECGKFLKETYKDTLNEVVVLDDGLYEKIEKYNSIVDNINKLEKEKKIIEHIIQSEMREYETAFCKDKKITWKKVIKNSIDTKRLKIDYPEIIKNYTKTSTSRTFRMK
;
A
#
# COMPACT_ATOMS: atom_id res chain seq x y z
N MET A 1 36.33 -7.24 9.94
CA MET A 1 35.97 -6.14 10.87
C MET A 1 35.33 -4.89 10.22
N ARG A 2 35.31 -4.73 8.88
CA ARG A 2 34.67 -3.57 8.22
C ARG A 2 33.13 -3.51 8.29
N LYS A 3 32.43 -4.65 8.41
CA LYS A 3 30.95 -4.69 8.42
C LYS A 3 30.32 -4.12 9.69
N ILE A 4 30.97 -4.29 10.84
CA ILE A 4 30.47 -3.79 12.13
C ILE A 4 30.63 -2.27 12.21
N THR A 5 31.75 -1.74 11.71
CA THR A 5 31.99 -0.29 11.63
C THR A 5 31.01 0.41 10.68
N ASP A 6 30.58 -0.24 9.60
CA ASP A 6 29.52 0.29 8.71
C ASP A 6 28.14 0.25 9.37
N PHE A 7 27.86 -0.76 10.20
CA PHE A 7 26.63 -0.88 10.97
C PHE A 7 26.53 0.18 12.09
N ILE A 8 27.66 0.49 12.74
CA ILE A 8 27.77 1.51 13.78
C ILE A 8 27.71 2.92 13.16
N LYS A 9 28.37 3.17 12.01
CA LYS A 9 28.19 4.42 11.24
C LYS A 9 26.76 4.63 10.72
N LYS A 10 26.02 3.55 10.44
CA LYS A 10 24.59 3.60 10.08
C LYS A 10 23.70 3.94 11.28
N LYS A 11 24.14 3.62 12.51
CA LYS A 11 23.49 3.98 13.77
C LYS A 11 23.70 5.45 14.15
N GLU A 12 24.88 6.01 13.88
CA GLU A 12 25.22 7.43 14.12
C GLU A 12 24.65 8.40 13.09
N LYS A 13 24.21 7.89 11.93
CA LYS A 13 23.24 8.58 11.08
C LYS A 13 21.87 8.44 11.74
N GLU A 14 21.68 9.06 12.91
CA GLU A 14 20.38 9.56 13.34
C GLU A 14 19.95 10.60 12.29
N VAL A 15 19.50 10.10 11.15
CA VAL A 15 18.97 10.93 10.09
C VAL A 15 17.67 11.46 10.65
N ASN A 16 17.61 12.77 10.85
CA ASN A 16 16.41 13.56 11.07
C ASN A 16 15.46 13.36 9.87
N LEU A 17 14.90 12.15 9.76
CA LEU A 17 13.96 11.75 8.74
C LEU A 17 12.59 12.20 9.25
N PRO A 18 11.90 13.08 8.52
CA PRO A 18 10.58 13.52 8.95
C PRO A 18 9.62 12.32 8.89
N PHE A 19 8.99 12.00 10.02
CA PHE A 19 7.91 11.01 10.07
C PHE A 19 6.81 11.39 9.08
N GLY A 20 6.38 10.43 8.26
CA GLY A 20 5.44 10.67 7.15
C GLY A 20 6.10 10.75 5.77
N SER A 21 7.43 10.85 5.68
CA SER A 21 8.15 10.73 4.40
C SER A 21 8.25 9.28 3.92
N ASP A 22 8.33 9.10 2.59
CA ASP A 22 8.57 7.80 1.96
C ASP A 22 9.91 7.19 2.40
N GLU A 23 10.94 8.02 2.60
CA GLU A 23 12.26 7.63 3.07
C GLU A 23 12.21 7.06 4.50
N CYS A 24 11.49 7.74 5.40
CA CYS A 24 11.24 7.23 6.75
C CYS A 24 10.50 5.88 6.70
N GLY A 25 9.45 5.78 5.88
CA GLY A 25 8.70 4.52 5.72
C GLY A 25 9.54 3.37 5.19
N LYS A 26 10.41 3.62 4.19
CA LYS A 26 11.36 2.62 3.66
C LYS A 26 12.40 2.23 4.71
N PHE A 27 12.94 3.21 5.42
CA PHE A 27 13.91 2.98 6.48
C PHE A 27 13.34 2.08 7.59
N LEU A 28 12.12 2.36 8.07
CA LEU A 28 11.46 1.55 9.11
C LEU A 28 11.21 0.11 8.61
N LYS A 29 10.75 -0.06 7.37
CA LYS A 29 10.50 -1.39 6.78
C LYS A 29 11.77 -2.23 6.66
N GLU A 30 12.88 -1.65 6.21
CA GLU A 30 14.15 -2.37 6.09
C GLU A 30 14.83 -2.61 7.44
N THR A 31 14.72 -1.66 8.37
CA THR A 31 15.32 -1.77 9.70
C THR A 31 14.65 -2.85 10.55
N TYR A 32 13.33 -2.96 10.46
CA TYR A 32 12.54 -3.92 11.23
C TYR A 32 11.92 -5.03 10.35
N LYS A 33 12.70 -5.49 9.37
CA LYS A 33 12.29 -6.52 8.39
C LYS A 33 12.17 -7.91 9.01
N ASP A 34 13.13 -8.28 9.85
CA ASP A 34 13.10 -9.53 10.60
C ASP A 34 12.19 -9.39 11.82
N THR A 35 11.26 -10.31 12.00
CA THR A 35 10.16 -10.19 12.97
C THR A 35 10.35 -11.12 14.17
N LEU A 36 9.99 -10.64 15.36
CA LEU A 36 9.76 -11.46 16.54
C LEU A 36 8.25 -11.71 16.68
N ASN A 37 7.84 -12.96 16.93
CA ASN A 37 6.44 -13.31 17.16
C ASN A 37 6.09 -13.21 18.65
N GLU A 38 6.28 -12.00 19.19
CA GLU A 38 6.06 -11.68 20.59
C GLU A 38 5.18 -10.43 20.71
N VAL A 39 4.51 -10.29 21.85
CA VAL A 39 3.62 -9.15 22.12
C VAL A 39 4.40 -8.08 22.87
N VAL A 40 4.31 -6.84 22.38
CA VAL A 40 4.80 -5.65 23.09
C VAL A 40 3.61 -4.81 23.54
N VAL A 41 3.61 -4.38 24.79
CA VAL A 41 2.67 -3.39 25.32
C VAL A 41 3.26 -2.00 25.04
N LEU A 42 2.53 -1.18 24.29
CA LEU A 42 2.94 0.18 23.97
C LEU A 42 2.55 1.15 25.10
N ASP A 43 3.19 2.31 25.13
CA ASP A 43 2.87 3.40 26.07
C ASP A 43 1.45 3.94 25.84
N ASP A 44 0.66 4.06 26.92
CA ASP A 44 -0.70 4.59 26.91
C ASP A 44 -0.77 6.04 26.36
N GLY A 45 0.32 6.81 26.44
CA GLY A 45 0.43 8.14 25.83
C GLY A 45 0.29 8.15 24.30
N LEU A 46 0.39 7.00 23.63
CA LEU A 46 0.09 6.88 22.20
C LEU A 46 -1.40 6.81 21.89
N TYR A 47 -2.27 6.61 22.88
CA TYR A 47 -3.70 6.41 22.69
C TYR A 47 -4.35 7.58 21.93
N GLU A 48 -3.99 8.83 22.25
CA GLU A 48 -4.50 10.00 21.53
C GLU A 48 -4.14 9.97 20.04
N LYS A 49 -2.95 9.46 19.69
CA LYS A 49 -2.53 9.32 18.28
C LYS A 49 -3.28 8.22 17.56
N ILE A 50 -3.60 7.13 18.25
CA ILE A 50 -4.41 6.02 17.73
C ILE A 50 -5.83 6.51 17.44
N GLU A 51 -6.47 7.22 18.37
CA GLU A 51 -7.80 7.81 18.18
C GLU A 51 -7.82 8.82 17.03
N LYS A 52 -6.80 9.68 16.95
CA LYS A 52 -6.66 10.60 15.82
C LYS A 52 -6.50 9.87 14.49
N TYR A 53 -5.73 8.79 14.45
CA TYR A 53 -5.62 7.95 13.25
C TYR A 53 -6.98 7.37 12.84
N ASN A 54 -7.75 6.83 13.79
CA ASN A 54 -9.07 6.25 13.52
C ASN A 54 -10.02 7.30 12.93
N SER A 55 -10.06 8.50 13.53
CA SER A 55 -10.84 9.61 13.01
C SER A 55 -10.45 10.02 11.57
N ILE A 56 -9.15 10.02 11.27
CA ILE A 56 -8.65 10.31 9.90
C ILE A 56 -9.13 9.22 8.93
N VAL A 57 -9.01 7.95 9.29
CA VAL A 57 -9.47 6.82 8.46
C VAL A 57 -10.97 6.92 8.18
N ASP A 58 -11.77 7.26 9.18
CA ASP A 58 -13.21 7.46 9.00
C ASP A 58 -13.53 8.62 8.06
N ASN A 59 -12.79 9.71 8.15
CA ASN A 59 -12.96 10.84 7.23
C ASN A 59 -12.55 10.49 5.80
N ILE A 60 -11.46 9.74 5.61
CA ILE A 60 -11.07 9.19 4.30
C ILE A 60 -12.21 8.33 3.73
N ASN A 61 -12.75 7.41 4.54
CA ASN A 61 -13.86 6.55 4.11
C ASN A 61 -15.10 7.34 3.70
N LYS A 62 -15.42 8.44 4.39
CA LYS A 62 -16.55 9.33 4.02
C LYS A 62 -16.30 10.03 2.68
N LEU A 63 -15.11 10.61 2.51
CA LEU A 63 -14.73 11.30 1.28
C LEU A 63 -14.66 10.34 0.08
N GLU A 64 -14.18 9.11 0.28
CA GLU A 64 -14.17 8.07 -0.76
C GLU A 64 -15.59 7.69 -1.19
N LYS A 65 -16.53 7.58 -0.24
CA LYS A 65 -17.95 7.32 -0.56
C LYS A 65 -18.56 8.47 -1.36
N GLU A 66 -18.32 9.71 -0.96
CA GLU A 66 -18.82 10.90 -1.66
C GLU A 66 -18.25 10.98 -3.08
N LYS A 67 -16.93 10.81 -3.23
CA LYS A 67 -16.27 10.72 -4.54
C LYS A 67 -16.91 9.65 -5.42
N LYS A 68 -17.17 8.46 -4.87
CA LYS A 68 -17.77 7.35 -5.61
C LYS A 68 -19.20 7.63 -6.07
N ILE A 69 -20.00 8.34 -5.26
CA ILE A 69 -21.34 8.78 -5.65
C ILE A 69 -21.25 9.67 -6.90
N ILE A 70 -20.34 10.65 -6.90
CA ILE A 70 -20.13 11.56 -8.04
C ILE A 70 -19.64 10.78 -9.27
N GLU A 71 -18.70 9.84 -9.10
CA GLU A 71 -18.23 8.98 -10.18
C GLU A 71 -19.37 8.18 -10.84
N HIS A 72 -20.28 7.61 -10.04
CA HIS A 72 -21.44 6.89 -10.56
C HIS A 72 -22.42 7.79 -11.31
N ILE A 73 -22.66 9.02 -10.83
CA ILE A 73 -23.51 9.99 -11.53
C ILE A 73 -22.91 10.27 -12.92
N ILE A 74 -21.62 10.57 -12.98
CA ILE A 74 -20.92 10.84 -14.26
C ILE A 74 -20.99 9.61 -15.18
N GLN A 75 -20.73 8.41 -14.67
CA GLN A 75 -20.79 7.17 -15.45
C GLN A 75 -22.20 6.89 -15.97
N SER A 76 -23.24 7.18 -15.18
CA SER A 76 -24.65 7.06 -15.60
C SER A 76 -24.99 7.98 -16.76
N GLU A 77 -24.43 9.20 -16.78
CA GLU A 77 -24.57 10.13 -17.91
C GLU A 77 -23.73 9.69 -19.12
N MET A 78 -22.53 9.15 -18.90
CA MET A 78 -21.63 8.67 -19.95
C MET A 78 -22.14 7.41 -20.65
N ARG A 79 -22.87 6.52 -19.96
CA ARG A 79 -23.39 5.26 -20.51
C ARG A 79 -22.33 4.47 -21.28
N GLU A 80 -22.55 4.19 -22.57
CA GLU A 80 -21.62 3.46 -23.44
C GLU A 80 -20.49 4.32 -24.02
N TYR A 81 -20.53 5.65 -23.82
CA TYR A 81 -19.52 6.56 -24.35
C TYR A 81 -18.25 6.55 -23.51
N GLU A 82 -17.12 6.34 -24.17
CA GLU A 82 -15.83 6.27 -23.48
C GLU A 82 -15.21 7.63 -23.15
N THR A 83 -15.72 8.72 -23.74
CA THR A 83 -15.19 10.08 -23.56
C THR A 83 -16.34 11.07 -23.47
N ALA A 84 -16.29 11.93 -22.46
CA ALA A 84 -17.23 13.02 -22.27
C ALA A 84 -16.47 14.33 -21.98
N PHE A 85 -17.10 15.45 -22.31
CA PHE A 85 -16.61 16.78 -21.97
C PHE A 85 -17.63 17.48 -21.09
N CYS A 86 -17.16 18.06 -19.98
CA CYS A 86 -17.96 18.94 -19.14
C CYS A 86 -17.16 20.24 -18.94
N LYS A 87 -17.61 21.32 -19.59
CA LYS A 87 -16.87 22.60 -19.67
C LYS A 87 -15.42 22.38 -20.14
N ASP A 88 -14.45 22.69 -19.30
CA ASP A 88 -13.01 22.57 -19.53
C ASP A 88 -12.44 21.18 -19.18
N LYS A 89 -13.27 20.25 -18.67
CA LYS A 89 -12.83 18.93 -18.23
C LYS A 89 -13.14 17.86 -19.28
N LYS A 90 -12.11 17.10 -19.64
CA LYS A 90 -12.23 15.85 -20.39
C LYS A 90 -12.29 14.68 -19.41
N ILE A 91 -13.31 13.85 -19.55
CA ILE A 91 -13.53 12.65 -18.73
C ILE A 91 -13.44 11.44 -19.67
N THR A 92 -12.74 10.39 -19.22
CA THR A 92 -12.62 9.15 -20.00
C THR A 92 -12.96 7.93 -19.16
N TRP A 93 -13.82 7.07 -19.69
CA TRP A 93 -14.19 5.78 -19.10
C TRP A 93 -14.13 4.71 -20.18
N LYS A 94 -12.91 4.30 -20.52
CA LYS A 94 -12.62 3.38 -21.64
C LYS A 94 -12.74 1.93 -21.22
N LYS A 95 -13.13 1.07 -22.17
CA LYS A 95 -13.01 -0.37 -22.02
C LYS A 95 -11.53 -0.75 -21.90
N VAL A 96 -11.18 -1.40 -20.78
CA VAL A 96 -9.83 -1.95 -20.56
C VAL A 96 -9.89 -3.46 -20.70
N ILE A 97 -9.15 -4.01 -21.67
CA ILE A 97 -8.95 -5.45 -21.83
C ILE A 97 -7.59 -5.81 -21.24
N LYS A 98 -7.59 -6.61 -20.18
CA LYS A 98 -6.36 -7.13 -19.56
C LYS A 98 -6.27 -8.63 -19.80
N ASN A 99 -5.25 -9.04 -20.55
CA ASN A 99 -4.89 -10.44 -20.68
C ASN A 99 -3.87 -10.78 -19.59
N SER A 100 -4.16 -11.82 -18.81
CA SER A 100 -3.25 -12.36 -17.81
C SER A 100 -3.24 -13.87 -17.90
N ILE A 101 -2.10 -14.47 -17.58
CA ILE A 101 -1.97 -15.92 -17.51
C ILE A 101 -2.89 -16.43 -16.39
N ASP A 102 -3.65 -17.49 -16.68
CA ASP A 102 -4.41 -18.21 -15.65
C ASP A 102 -3.44 -18.99 -14.76
N THR A 103 -2.91 -18.29 -13.76
CA THR A 103 -1.94 -18.83 -12.82
C THR A 103 -2.51 -19.97 -11.98
N LYS A 104 -3.84 -20.08 -11.82
CA LYS A 104 -4.46 -21.19 -11.10
C LYS A 104 -4.42 -22.45 -11.94
N ARG A 105 -4.86 -22.35 -13.20
CA ARG A 105 -4.79 -23.47 -14.14
C ARG A 105 -3.35 -23.90 -14.40
N LEU A 106 -2.43 -22.95 -14.57
CA LEU A 106 -1.01 -23.24 -14.77
C LEU A 106 -0.38 -24.01 -13.60
N LYS A 107 -0.83 -23.75 -12.36
CA LYS A 107 -0.40 -24.51 -11.17
C LYS A 107 -0.88 -25.96 -11.17
N ILE A 108 -2.06 -26.22 -11.72
CA ILE A 108 -2.65 -27.56 -11.79
C ILE A 108 -2.00 -28.34 -12.94
N ASP A 109 -1.96 -27.74 -14.14
CA ASP A 109 -1.49 -28.40 -15.35
C ASP A 109 0.03 -28.59 -15.37
N TYR A 110 0.79 -27.62 -14.81
CA TYR A 110 2.26 -27.59 -14.85
C TYR A 110 2.89 -27.12 -13.51
N PRO A 111 2.74 -27.89 -12.42
CA PRO A 111 3.27 -27.51 -11.10
C PRO A 111 4.79 -27.35 -11.08
N GLU A 112 5.53 -28.15 -11.84
CA GLU A 112 6.99 -28.09 -11.92
C GLU A 112 7.49 -26.77 -12.52
N ILE A 113 6.79 -26.27 -13.55
CA ILE A 113 7.10 -24.96 -14.13
C ILE A 113 6.88 -23.88 -13.07
N ILE A 114 5.73 -23.89 -12.38
CA ILE A 114 5.48 -22.90 -11.33
C ILE A 114 6.58 -22.94 -10.27
N LYS A 115 6.99 -24.12 -9.82
CA LYS A 115 8.05 -24.27 -8.81
C LYS A 115 9.36 -23.63 -9.26
N ASN A 116 9.77 -23.87 -10.51
CA ASN A 116 11.02 -23.35 -11.07
C ASN A 116 11.02 -21.82 -11.27
N TYR A 117 9.84 -21.20 -11.40
CA TYR A 117 9.70 -19.75 -11.64
C TYR A 117 9.09 -18.99 -10.45
N THR A 118 8.88 -19.64 -9.31
CA THR A 118 8.38 -18.98 -8.09
C THR A 118 9.52 -18.35 -7.31
N LYS A 119 9.47 -17.02 -7.15
CA LYS A 119 10.33 -16.29 -6.22
C LYS A 119 9.56 -16.00 -4.93
N THR A 120 10.11 -16.40 -3.80
CA THR A 120 9.61 -16.00 -2.48
C THR A 120 10.13 -14.61 -2.13
N SER A 121 9.21 -13.71 -1.77
CA SER A 121 9.55 -12.39 -1.20
C SER A 121 8.77 -12.24 0.10
N THR A 122 9.46 -11.81 1.16
CA THR A 122 8.84 -11.49 2.45
C THR A 122 8.72 -9.99 2.62
N SER A 123 7.63 -9.54 3.23
CA SER A 123 7.37 -8.13 3.53
C SER A 123 6.59 -8.00 4.84
N ARG A 124 6.87 -6.95 5.61
CA ARG A 124 6.10 -6.58 6.80
C ARG A 124 5.08 -5.51 6.45
N THR A 125 3.82 -5.74 6.83
CA THR A 125 2.70 -4.82 6.55
C THR A 125 2.16 -4.25 7.86
N PHE A 126 2.04 -2.93 7.93
CA PHE A 126 1.36 -2.24 9.02
C PHE A 126 -0.16 -2.30 8.81
N ARG A 127 -0.90 -2.68 9.85
CA ARG A 127 -2.37 -2.64 9.89
C ARG A 127 -2.79 -2.26 11.30
N MET A 128 -3.78 -1.37 11.40
CA MET A 128 -4.48 -1.08 12.64
C MET A 128 -5.92 -1.59 12.47
N LYS A 129 -6.47 -2.23 13.50
CA LYS A 129 -7.83 -2.78 13.53
C LYS A 129 -8.58 -2.17 14.69
#